data_AF-A0A081AC29-F1
#
_entry.id   AF-A0A081AC29-F1
#
_cell.length_a   1.000
_cell.length_b   1.000
_cell.length_c   1.000
_cell.angle_alpha   90.00
_cell.angle_beta   90.00
_cell.angle_gamma   90.00
#
_symmetry.space_group_name_H-M   'P 1'
#
loop_
_entity.id
_entity.type
_entity.pdbx_description
1 polymer ?
#
loop_
_entity_poly.entity_id
_entity_poly.type
_entity_poly.pdbx_seq_one_letter_code
_entity_poly.pdbx_strand_id
1 'polypeptide(L)'
;MFRDVYTVPACPTDDTNACTGVGYVVLRLEADNPGVWMMHCHIDWHLEGGLAMIFVEGEAQLQQAGVDAFSNSILSVCGSNFTGAPFNTTTTVTVP
;
A
#
# COMPACT_ATOMS: atom_id res chain seq x y z
N MET A 1 8.91 9.07 15.15
CA MET A 1 8.75 8.27 13.92
C MET A 1 9.12 6.85 14.27
N PHE A 2 8.14 6.07 14.72
CA PHE A 2 8.32 4.71 15.23
C PHE A 2 8.49 3.78 14.03
N ARG A 3 9.74 3.59 13.60
CA ARG A 3 10.23 2.61 12.60
C ARG A 3 9.16 1.67 12.00
N ASP A 4 8.70 1.97 10.79
CA ASP A 4 7.68 1.19 10.04
C ASP A 4 8.23 -0.12 9.46
N VAL A 5 9.43 -0.54 9.88
CA VAL A 5 10.11 -1.74 9.41
C VAL A 5 10.52 -2.59 10.61
N TYR A 6 9.95 -3.79 10.69
CA TYR A 6 10.37 -4.80 11.64
C TYR A 6 11.44 -5.69 11.02
N THR A 7 12.60 -5.80 11.67
CA THR A 7 13.68 -6.69 11.24
C THR A 7 13.48 -8.05 11.91
N VAL A 8 13.19 -9.07 11.11
CA VAL A 8 13.08 -10.45 11.59
C VAL A 8 14.46 -10.94 12.07
N PRO A 9 14.56 -11.60 13.24
CA PRO A 9 15.80 -12.23 13.67
C PRO A 9 16.32 -13.23 12.64
N ALA A 10 17.64 -13.40 12.57
CA ALA A 10 18.26 -14.40 11.70
C ALA A 10 17.77 -15.80 12.07
N CYS A 11 17.50 -16.63 11.06
CA CYS A 11 17.13 -18.02 11.29
C CYS A 11 18.35 -18.91 11.55
N PRO A 12 18.19 -20.04 12.27
CA PRO A 12 19.22 -21.07 12.33
C PRO A 12 19.51 -21.66 10.95
N THR A 13 20.78 -21.84 10.61
CA THR A 13 21.21 -22.42 9.33
C THR A 13 21.81 -23.82 9.51
N ASP A 14 21.72 -24.67 8.48
CA ASP A 14 22.45 -25.94 8.40
C ASP A 14 23.89 -25.74 7.92
N ASP A 15 24.61 -26.84 7.70
CA ASP A 15 25.97 -26.88 7.16
C ASP A 15 26.09 -26.38 5.71
N THR A 16 24.97 -26.30 4.98
CA THR A 16 24.89 -25.71 3.63
C THR A 16 24.55 -24.22 3.63
N ASN A 17 24.44 -23.63 4.84
CA ASN A 17 24.00 -22.26 5.06
C ASN A 17 22.53 -22.01 4.64
N ALA A 18 21.73 -23.07 4.53
CA ALA A 18 20.31 -22.97 4.27
C ALA A 18 19.55 -22.72 5.58
N CYS A 19 18.53 -21.88 5.51
CA CYS A 19 17.65 -21.57 6.64
C CYS A 19 16.82 -22.81 7.02
N THR A 20 17.00 -23.34 8.24
CA THR A 20 16.39 -24.61 8.67
C THR A 20 15.08 -24.45 9.43
N GLY A 21 14.72 -23.23 9.80
CA GLY A 21 13.49 -22.91 10.52
C GLY A 21 12.66 -21.85 9.81
N VAL A 22 11.43 -22.19 9.44
CA VAL A 22 10.42 -21.19 9.08
C VAL A 22 9.85 -20.59 10.35
N GLY A 23 9.91 -19.26 10.46
CA GLY A 23 9.37 -18.50 11.60
C GLY A 23 8.07 -17.78 11.24
N TYR A 24 7.49 -17.10 12.22
CA TYR A 24 6.39 -16.16 12.01
C TYR A 24 6.58 -14.92 12.89
N VAL A 25 5.95 -13.82 12.49
CA VAL A 25 5.86 -12.58 13.27
C VAL A 25 4.39 -12.31 13.55
N VAL A 26 4.09 -11.91 14.78
CA VAL A 26 2.74 -11.46 15.17
C VAL A 26 2.79 -9.94 15.33
N LEU A 27 2.01 -9.24 14.52
CA LEU A 27 1.87 -7.79 14.58
C LEU A 27 0.48 -7.45 15.13
N ARG A 28 0.40 -6.40 15.96
CA ARG A 28 -0.85 -5.79 16.38
C ARG A 28 -0.82 -4.34 15.96
N LEU A 29 -1.83 -3.94 15.20
CA LEU A 29 -2.02 -2.59 14.69
C LEU A 29 -3.32 -2.05 15.29
N GLU A 30 -3.34 -0.76 15.63
CA GLU A 30 -4.59 -0.03 15.87
C GLU A 30 -5.01 0.58 14.54
N ALA A 31 -6.26 0.35 14.14
CA ALA A 31 -6.81 0.85 12.89
C ALA A 31 -7.50 2.20 13.14
N ASP A 32 -6.70 3.24 13.38
CA ASP A 32 -7.11 4.61 13.69
C ASP A 32 -6.78 5.64 12.57
N ASN A 33 -6.31 5.18 11.41
CA ASN A 33 -5.85 6.01 10.31
C ASN A 33 -6.38 5.49 8.94
N PRO A 34 -7.61 5.89 8.54
CA PRO A 34 -8.21 5.48 7.27
C PRO A 34 -7.29 5.73 6.07
N GLY A 35 -7.02 4.69 5.29
CA GLY A 35 -6.02 4.74 4.22
C GLY A 35 -5.81 3.41 3.50
N VAL A 36 -4.96 3.45 2.48
CA VAL A 36 -4.51 2.25 1.75
C VAL A 36 -3.02 2.08 2.04
N TRP A 37 -2.69 1.08 2.86
CA TRP A 37 -1.36 0.88 3.42
C TRP A 37 -0.69 -0.37 2.84
N MET A 38 0.55 -0.24 2.37
CA MET A 38 1.31 -1.37 1.85
C MET A 38 2.12 -2.03 2.96
N MET A 39 2.00 -3.35 3.07
CA MET A 39 2.91 -4.19 3.84
C MET A 39 3.68 -5.08 2.88
N HIS A 40 5.00 -4.99 2.89
CA HIS A 40 5.84 -5.75 1.98
C HIS A 40 7.16 -6.14 2.61
N CYS A 41 7.87 -7.06 1.97
CA CYS A 41 9.27 -7.31 2.32
C CYS A 41 10.13 -6.14 1.83
N HIS A 42 10.96 -5.59 2.71
CA HIS A 42 11.85 -4.47 2.38
C HIS A 42 13.14 -4.91 1.66
N ILE A 43 13.14 -6.10 1.07
CA ILE A 43 14.18 -6.58 0.16
C ILE A 43 13.64 -6.35 -1.25
N ASP A 44 14.28 -5.44 -2.00
CA ASP A 44 13.74 -4.91 -3.26
C ASP A 44 13.36 -6.01 -4.27
N TRP A 45 14.21 -7.03 -4.43
CA TRP A 45 13.92 -8.13 -5.36
C TRP A 45 12.79 -9.06 -4.88
N HIS A 46 12.48 -9.11 -3.58
CA HIS A 46 11.29 -9.81 -3.09
C HIS A 46 10.02 -8.97 -3.32
N LEU A 47 10.09 -7.65 -3.14
CA LEU A 47 8.99 -6.74 -3.47
C LEU A 47 8.67 -6.80 -4.97
N GLU A 48 9.69 -6.73 -5.83
CA GLU A 48 9.55 -6.87 -7.28
C GLU A 48 8.97 -8.24 -7.65
N GLY A 49 9.35 -9.30 -6.93
CA GLY A 49 8.75 -10.63 -7.04
C GLY A 49 7.32 -10.75 -6.53
N GLY A 50 6.74 -9.68 -5.97
CA GLY A 50 5.35 -9.63 -5.52
C GLY A 50 5.12 -9.97 -4.05
N LEU A 51 6.15 -10.00 -3.20
CA LEU A 51 6.01 -10.25 -1.76
C LEU A 51 5.47 -9.00 -1.02
N ALA A 52 4.22 -8.66 -1.33
CA ALA A 52 3.50 -7.50 -0.81
C ALA A 52 2.02 -7.83 -0.57
N MET A 53 1.41 -7.05 0.31
CA MET A 53 -0.03 -7.03 0.58
C MET A 53 -0.50 -5.60 0.85
N ILE A 54 -1.79 -5.36 0.70
CA ILE A 54 -2.42 -4.05 0.94
C ILE A 54 -3.46 -4.18 2.05
N PHE A 55 -3.40 -3.28 3.03
CA PHE A 55 -4.45 -3.05 4.00
C PHE A 55 -5.32 -1.88 3.54
N VAL A 56 -6.61 -2.12 3.35
CA VAL A 56 -7.60 -1.05 3.12
C VAL A 56 -8.30 -0.78 4.45
N GLU A 57 -7.94 0.33 5.07
CA GLU A 57 -8.42 0.73 6.38
C GLU A 57 -9.47 1.83 6.24
N GLY A 58 -10.62 1.68 6.92
CA GLY A 58 -11.68 2.69 6.87
C GLY A 58 -12.28 2.88 5.47
N GLU A 59 -12.54 1.78 4.74
CA GLU A 59 -13.02 1.81 3.35
C GLU A 59 -14.22 2.73 3.13
N ALA A 60 -15.22 2.68 4.02
CA ALA A 60 -16.40 3.53 3.92
C ALA A 60 -16.06 5.02 4.05
N GLN A 61 -15.14 5.38 4.95
CA GLN A 61 -14.65 6.74 5.12
C GLN A 61 -13.88 7.21 3.87
N LEU A 62 -13.06 6.34 3.29
CA LEU A 62 -12.32 6.63 2.05
C LEU A 62 -13.27 6.85 0.87
N GLN A 63 -14.28 6.00 0.72
CA GLN A 63 -15.31 6.14 -0.33
C GLN A 63 -16.13 7.42 -0.16
N GLN A 64 -16.44 7.80 1.08
CA GLN A 64 -17.17 9.02 1.38
C GLN A 64 -16.33 10.29 1.16
N ALA A 65 -15.04 10.26 1.53
CA ALA A 65 -14.11 11.35 1.29
C ALA A 65 -13.89 11.57 -0.22
N GLY A 66 -13.93 10.48 -0.99
CA GLY A 66 -13.79 10.52 -2.43
C GLY A 66 -12.41 10.98 -2.86
N VAL A 67 -12.28 11.31 -4.14
CA VAL A 67 -11.01 11.71 -4.74
C VAL A 67 -10.66 13.19 -4.49
N ASP A 68 -11.64 13.98 -4.06
CA ASP A 68 -11.46 15.39 -3.67
C ASP A 68 -10.65 15.54 -2.37
N ALA A 69 -10.51 14.46 -1.60
CA ALA A 69 -9.64 14.40 -0.43
C ALA A 69 -8.14 14.51 -0.77
N PHE A 70 -7.77 14.29 -2.03
CA PHE A 70 -6.39 14.31 -2.50
C PHE A 70 -6.02 15.65 -3.14
N SER A 71 -4.74 16.04 -3.04
CA SER A 71 -4.26 17.28 -3.67
C SER A 71 -4.24 17.19 -5.19
N ASN A 72 -4.45 18.32 -5.88
CA ASN A 72 -4.35 18.39 -7.34
C ASN A 72 -2.99 17.90 -7.88
N SER A 73 -1.93 18.00 -7.08
CA SER A 73 -0.59 17.51 -7.44
C SER A 73 -0.49 15.98 -7.50
N ILE A 74 -1.27 15.23 -6.71
CA ILE A 74 -1.25 13.76 -6.78
C ILE A 74 -2.23 13.27 -7.83
N LEU A 75 -3.37 13.95 -8.01
CA LEU A 75 -4.36 13.62 -9.04
C LEU A 75 -3.79 13.78 -10.46
N SER A 76 -2.91 14.76 -10.68
CA SER A 76 -2.29 15.00 -11.98
C SER A 76 -1.35 13.88 -12.45
N VAL A 77 -0.81 13.08 -11.52
CA VAL A 77 0.09 11.94 -11.82
C VAL A 77 -0.65 10.84 -12.57
N CYS A 78 -1.94 10.67 -12.29
CA CYS A 78 -2.78 9.65 -12.92
C CYS A 78 -3.19 10.02 -14.37
N GLY A 79 -2.62 11.09 -14.94
CA GLY A 79 -2.92 11.63 -16.26
C GLY A 79 -4.01 12.71 -16.22
N SER A 80 -4.24 13.39 -17.34
CA SER A 80 -5.25 14.44 -17.50
C SER A 80 -6.71 13.98 -17.35
N ASN A 81 -6.94 12.79 -16.78
CA ASN A 81 -8.23 12.11 -16.66
C ASN A 81 -8.47 11.46 -15.30
N PHE A 82 -7.81 11.93 -14.24
CA PHE A 82 -8.33 11.64 -12.90
C PHE A 82 -9.40 12.66 -12.54
N THR A 83 -10.55 12.57 -13.21
CA THR A 83 -11.69 13.40 -12.86
C THR A 83 -12.33 12.86 -11.60
N GLY A 84 -11.87 13.38 -10.47
CA GLY A 84 -12.75 13.70 -9.34
C GLY A 84 -13.72 14.81 -9.67
N ALA A 85 -14.36 14.74 -10.83
CA ALA A 85 -15.38 15.72 -11.13
C ALA A 85 -16.49 15.55 -10.07
N PRO A 86 -17.02 16.63 -9.46
CA PRO A 86 -18.44 16.59 -9.15
C PRO A 86 -19.13 16.18 -10.45
N PHE A 87 -19.88 15.08 -10.41
CA PHE A 87 -20.54 14.49 -11.57
C PHE A 87 -21.03 15.59 -12.53
N ASN A 88 -20.31 15.80 -13.63
CA ASN A 88 -20.70 16.70 -14.70
C ASN A 88 -21.12 15.82 -15.87
N THR A 89 -22.42 15.65 -16.05
CA THR A 89 -23.06 14.87 -17.14
C THR A 89 -22.61 15.28 -18.54
N THR A 90 -21.90 16.40 -18.68
CA THR A 90 -21.62 17.06 -19.95
C THR A 90 -20.17 16.93 -20.39
N THR A 91 -19.25 16.52 -19.51
CA THR A 91 -17.83 16.41 -19.86
C THR A 91 -17.54 15.04 -20.48
N THR A 92 -17.52 14.98 -21.81
CA THR A 92 -17.10 13.78 -22.54
C THR A 92 -15.58 13.78 -22.61
N VAL A 93 -14.94 12.86 -21.90
CA VAL A 93 -13.50 12.63 -21.99
C VAL A 93 -13.23 11.81 -23.25
N THR A 94 -12.65 12.43 -24.27
CA THR A 94 -12.13 11.74 -25.46
C THR A 94 -10.63 11.49 -25.31
N VAL A 95 -10.24 10.23 -25.47
CA VAL A 95 -8.85 9.75 -25.54
C VAL A 95 -8.49 9.59 -27.02
N PRO A 96 -7.29 9.99 -27.48
CA PRO A 96 -6.82 9.68 -28.84
C PRO A 96 -6.69 8.16 -29.08
#